data_AF-F7XM30-F1
#
_entry.id   AF-F7XM30-F1
#
_cell.length_a   1.000
_cell.length_b   1.000
_cell.length_c   1.000
_cell.angle_alpha   90.00
_cell.angle_beta   90.00
_cell.angle_gamma   90.00
#
_symmetry.space_group_name_H-M   'P 1'
#
loop_
_entity.id
_entity.type
_entity.pdbx_description
1 polymer ?
#
loop_
_entity_poly.entity_id
_entity_poly.type
_entity_poly.pdbx_seq_one_letter_code
_entity_poly.pdbx_strand_id
1 'polypeptide(L)'
;MCGEMIGEFRGKTSGMRIVEILENGMNAESTDQATGKLLGTDAKHIETDWNVWRFPNKISGEGIGVITSKSGEIAMYTASI
;
A
#
# COMPACT_ATOMS: atom_id res chain seq x y z
N MET A 1 -0.15 -16.06 13.79
CA MET A 1 0.49 -16.22 12.47
C MET A 1 1.45 -17.39 12.59
N CYS A 2 1.20 -18.51 11.91
CA CYS A 2 2.05 -19.72 11.99
C CYS A 2 2.92 -19.78 10.73
N GLY A 3 4.08 -19.13 10.77
CA GLY A 3 5.06 -19.06 9.68
C GLY A 3 6.23 -18.15 10.05
N GLU A 4 7.36 -18.29 9.36
CA GLU A 4 8.47 -17.35 9.49
C GLU A 4 8.10 -15.99 8.89
N MET A 5 8.49 -14.90 9.57
CA MET A 5 8.24 -13.55 9.08
C MET A 5 9.16 -13.28 7.89
N ILE A 6 8.57 -13.18 6.70
CA ILE A 6 9.31 -12.87 5.46
C ILE A 6 9.47 -11.37 5.21
N GLY A 7 8.73 -10.53 5.91
CA GLY A 7 8.89 -9.08 5.82
C GLY A 7 8.02 -8.32 6.82
N GLU A 8 8.47 -7.12 7.15
CA GLU A 8 7.76 -6.15 7.98
C GLU A 8 8.05 -4.75 7.47
N PHE A 9 7.03 -3.89 7.44
CA PHE A 9 7.16 -2.50 7.04
C PHE A 9 6.41 -1.62 8.03
N ARG A 10 6.98 -0.46 8.34
CA ARG A 10 6.34 0.57 9.15
C ARG A 10 6.42 1.89 8.41
N GLY A 11 5.26 2.53 8.25
CA GLY A 11 5.14 3.69 7.38
C GLY A 11 4.02 4.62 7.79
N LYS A 12 3.70 5.53 6.86
CA LYS A 12 2.58 6.46 6.96
C LYS A 12 2.08 6.79 5.56
N THR A 13 0.82 7.20 5.49
CA THR A 13 0.27 7.88 4.33
C THR A 13 0.93 9.24 4.16
N SER A 14 1.55 9.44 3.00
CA SER A 14 2.24 10.66 2.62
C SER A 14 1.34 11.67 1.89
N GLY A 15 0.28 11.17 1.26
CA GLY A 15 -0.73 11.98 0.58
C GLY A 15 -2.03 11.20 0.40
N MET A 16 -3.14 11.91 0.41
CA MET A 16 -4.46 11.38 0.11
C MET A 16 -5.28 12.45 -0.61
N ARG A 17 -6.03 12.07 -1.64
CA ARG A 17 -7.04 12.92 -2.25
C ARG A 17 -8.35 12.16 -2.43
N ILE A 18 -9.46 12.85 -2.24
CA ILE A 18 -10.77 12.35 -2.63
C ILE A 18 -10.91 12.57 -4.14
N VAL A 19 -11.12 11.47 -4.88
CA VAL A 19 -11.34 11.48 -6.33
C VAL A 19 -12.81 11.73 -6.62
N GLU A 20 -13.70 11.07 -5.87
CA GLU A 20 -15.15 11.15 -6.07
C GLU A 20 -15.90 10.91 -4.76
N ILE A 21 -16.99 11.64 -4.55
CA ILE A 21 -17.97 11.35 -3.49
C ILE A 21 -19.09 10.53 -4.11
N LEU A 22 -19.33 9.34 -3.57
CA LEU A 22 -20.36 8.42 -4.05
C LEU A 22 -21.61 8.54 -3.17
N GLU A 23 -22.76 8.11 -3.68
CA GLU A 23 -24.03 8.11 -2.92
C GLU A 23 -23.90 7.41 -1.55
N ASN A 24 -23.10 6.34 -1.47
CA ASN A 24 -22.89 5.56 -0.26
C ASN A 24 -21.40 5.39 0.11
N GLY A 25 -20.56 6.38 -0.20
CA GLY A 25 -19.12 6.18 -0.05
C GLY A 25 -18.22 7.27 -0.61
N MET A 26 -16.95 6.91 -0.79
CA MET A 26 -15.95 7.74 -1.46
C MET A 26 -14.98 6.88 -2.27
N ASN A 27 -14.45 7.47 -3.34
CA ASN A 27 -13.25 7.00 -4.00
C ASN A 27 -12.10 7.91 -3.59
N ALA A 28 -11.01 7.32 -3.09
CA ALA A 28 -9.82 8.05 -2.67
C ALA A 28 -8.57 7.44 -3.30
N GLU A 29 -7.62 8.30 -3.65
CA GLU A 29 -6.26 7.91 -4.01
C GLU A 29 -5.34 8.23 -2.84
N SER A 30 -4.55 7.25 -2.40
CA SER A 30 -3.58 7.39 -1.32
C SER A 30 -2.19 6.99 -1.77
N THR A 31 -1.17 7.63 -1.19
CA THR A 31 0.23 7.22 -1.35
C THR A 31 0.83 6.95 0.01
N ASP A 32 1.24 5.71 0.24
CA ASP A 32 1.90 5.28 1.45
C ASP A 32 3.41 5.18 1.25
N GLN A 33 4.16 5.51 2.30
CA GLN A 33 5.60 5.35 2.33
C GLN A 33 5.99 4.61 3.61
N ALA A 34 6.78 3.55 3.47
CA ALA A 34 7.22 2.74 4.57
C ALA A 34 8.71 2.37 4.45
N THR A 35 9.31 2.06 5.58
CA THR A 35 10.62 1.41 5.65
C THR A 35 10.51 0.13 6.45
N GLY A 36 11.40 -0.82 6.18
CA GLY A 36 11.30 -2.12 6.81
C GLY A 36 12.31 -3.12 6.30
N LYS A 37 11.96 -4.40 6.42
CA LYS A 37 12.74 -5.52 5.93
C LYS A 37 11.89 -6.42 5.04
N LEU A 38 12.50 -6.93 3.98
CA LEU A 38 11.95 -7.99 3.14
C LEU A 38 13.03 -9.05 2.93
N LEU A 39 12.73 -10.30 3.28
CA LEU A 39 13.65 -11.45 3.23
C LEU A 39 14.98 -11.17 3.94
N GLY A 40 14.92 -10.47 5.08
CA GLY A 40 16.09 -10.06 5.87
C GLY A 40 16.81 -8.79 5.39
N THR A 41 16.49 -8.30 4.19
CA THR A 41 17.11 -7.13 3.56
C THR A 41 16.37 -5.84 3.92
N ASP A 42 17.11 -4.81 4.35
CA ASP A 42 16.55 -3.47 4.56
C ASP A 42 15.96 -2.92 3.25
N ALA A 43 14.73 -2.45 3.30
CA ALA A 43 14.02 -1.95 2.14
C ALA A 43 13.19 -0.70 2.45
N LYS A 44 13.00 0.10 1.41
CA LYS A 44 12.01 1.18 1.35
C LYS A 44 10.86 0.72 0.48
N HIS A 45 9.68 1.15 0.83
CA HIS A 45 8.46 0.82 0.13
C HIS A 45 7.66 2.11 -0.11
N ILE A 46 7.17 2.26 -1.35
CA ILE A 46 6.22 3.30 -1.73
C ILE A 46 5.13 2.61 -2.54
N GLU A 47 3.88 2.87 -2.20
CA GLU A 47 2.74 2.44 -3.00
C GLU A 47 1.76 3.59 -3.23
N THR A 48 0.98 3.45 -4.30
CA THR A 48 -0.17 4.31 -4.56
C THR A 48 -1.34 3.43 -4.94
N ASP A 49 -2.46 3.65 -4.28
CA ASP A 49 -3.67 2.87 -4.43
C ASP A 49 -4.92 3.74 -4.65
N TRP A 50 -5.92 3.15 -5.30
CA TRP A 50 -7.26 3.70 -5.45
C TRP A 50 -8.22 2.83 -4.66
N ASN A 51 -8.84 3.42 -3.64
CA ASN A 51 -9.76 2.74 -2.74
C ASN A 51 -11.17 3.27 -2.91
N VAL A 52 -12.10 2.37 -3.19
CA VAL A 52 -13.55 2.63 -3.17
C VAL A 52 -14.11 2.13 -1.85
N TRP A 53 -14.50 3.06 -0.99
CA TRP A 53 -15.12 2.81 0.30
C TRP A 53 -16.63 2.88 0.13
N ARG A 54 -17.35 1.77 0.34
CA ARG A 54 -18.82 1.72 0.36
C ARG A 54 -19.33 1.28 1.73
N PHE A 55 -20.23 2.08 2.30
CA PHE A 55 -20.88 1.76 3.56
C PHE A 55 -21.87 0.58 3.41
N PRO A 56 -22.01 -0.29 4.43
CA PRO A 56 -21.37 -0.20 5.73
C PRO A 56 -19.91 -0.72 5.78
N ASN A 57 -19.50 -1.70 4.96
CA ASN A 57 -18.21 -2.39 5.15
C ASN A 57 -17.56 -2.95 3.87
N LYS A 58 -17.85 -2.40 2.68
CA LYS A 58 -17.21 -2.88 1.45
C LYS A 58 -16.10 -1.93 1.03
N ILE A 59 -14.85 -2.37 1.10
CA ILE A 59 -13.71 -1.70 0.50
C ILE A 59 -13.28 -2.55 -0.68
N SER A 60 -13.05 -1.91 -1.82
CA SER A 60 -12.32 -2.52 -2.93
C SER A 60 -11.23 -1.56 -3.35
N GLY A 61 -10.06 -2.07 -3.68
CA GLY A 61 -8.97 -1.22 -4.12
C GLY A 61 -7.99 -1.93 -5.03
N GLU A 62 -7.30 -1.12 -5.83
CA GLU A 62 -6.19 -1.55 -6.66
C GLU A 62 -5.01 -0.61 -6.42
N GLY A 63 -3.80 -1.15 -6.39
CA GLY A 63 -2.61 -0.37 -6.14
C GLY A 63 -1.40 -0.89 -6.89
N ILE A 64 -0.45 0.01 -7.07
CA ILE A 64 0.88 -0.30 -7.58
C ILE A 64 1.91 0.14 -6.55
N GLY A 65 2.95 -0.67 -6.39
CA GLY A 65 3.98 -0.39 -5.42
C GLY A 65 5.37 -0.78 -5.90
N VAL A 66 6.34 -0.15 -5.26
CA VAL A 66 7.76 -0.40 -5.48
C VAL A 66 8.42 -0.64 -4.14
N ILE A 67 9.24 -1.69 -4.10
CA ILE A 67 10.13 -2.00 -2.98
C ILE A 67 11.56 -1.81 -3.50
N THR A 68 12.32 -0.93 -2.85
CA THR A 68 13.72 -0.67 -3.16
C THR A 68 14.59 -1.17 -2.01
N SER A 69 15.45 -2.14 -2.28
CA SER A 69 16.43 -2.62 -1.30
C SER A 69 17.46 -1.53 -1.00
N LYS A 70 18.15 -1.65 0.13
CA LYS A 70 19.25 -0.73 0.48
C LYS A 70 20.39 -0.74 -0.55
N SER A 71 20.60 -1.86 -1.24
CA SER A 71 21.53 -2.02 -2.38
C SER A 71 21.03 -1.40 -3.68
N GLY A 72 19.78 -0.93 -3.73
CA GLY A 72 19.18 -0.29 -4.91
C GLY A 72 18.47 -1.25 -5.85
N GLU A 73 18.29 -2.53 -5.48
CA GLU A 73 17.46 -3.46 -6.26
C GLU A 73 16.00 -3.06 -6.14
N ILE A 74 15.24 -3.25 -7.21
CA ILE A 74 13.86 -2.79 -7.31
C ILE A 74 12.96 -3.97 -7.63
N ALA A 75 11.91 -4.16 -6.82
CA ALA A 75 10.78 -5.03 -7.12
C ALA A 75 9.52 -4.17 -7.26
N MET A 76 8.72 -4.43 -8.30
CA MET A 76 7.42 -3.79 -8.52
C MET A 76 6.32 -4.81 -8.34
N TYR A 77 5.17 -4.38 -7.83
CA TYR A 77 4.01 -5.25 -7.67
C TYR A 77 2.71 -4.49 -7.92
N THR A 78 1.65 -5.26 -8.18
CA THR A 78 0.26 -4.81 -8.12
C THR A 78 -0.41 -5.46 -6.91
N ALA A 79 -1.34 -4.76 -6.30
CA ALA A 79 -2.16 -5.27 -5.20
C ALA A 79 -3.63 -5.01 -5.50
N SER A 80 -4.50 -5.90 -5.00
CA SER A 80 -5.94 -5.71 -5.05
C SER A 80 -6.58 -6.25 -3.77
N ILE A 81 -7.64 -5.60 -3.33
CA ILE A 81 -8.44 -5.96 -2.13
C ILE A 81 -9.92 -6.00 -2.52
#